data_AF-A0A423Q140-F1
#
_entry.id   AF-A0A423Q140-F1
#
_cell.length_a   1.000
_cell.length_b   1.000
_cell.length_c   1.000
_cell.angle_alpha   90.00
_cell.angle_beta   90.00
_cell.angle_gamma   90.00
#
_symmetry.space_group_name_H-M   'P 1'
#
loop_
_entity.id
_entity.type
_entity.pdbx_description
1 polymer ?
#
loop_
_entity_poly.entity_id
_entity_poly.type
_entity_poly.pdbx_seq_one_letter_code
_entity_poly.pdbx_strand_id
1 'polypeptide(L)'
;MAKRPENAVADHREAITELKAARAEVLAQPTTPSEAETRIDRYLAGEAAQYRERATVERLKHRGAIDDLGTKDNAFFAFYFREPIKAALMAEMAEGIAQGDRAAEIERIDTDLYAAERAEEQAICEAEARGHSITRRADADPRTVLSVE
;
A
#
# COMPACT_ATOMS: atom_id res chain seq x y z
N MET A 1 17.85 -28.20 -17.07
CA MET A 1 18.77 -27.09 -17.41
C MET A 1 18.60 -26.02 -16.35
N ALA A 2 19.66 -25.64 -15.64
CA ALA A 2 19.58 -24.52 -14.70
C ALA A 2 19.21 -23.24 -15.48
N LYS A 3 18.28 -22.42 -14.94
CA LYS A 3 17.97 -21.10 -15.51
C LYS A 3 19.27 -20.28 -15.58
N ARG A 4 19.37 -19.43 -16.61
CA ARG A 4 20.50 -18.50 -16.69
C ARG A 4 20.43 -17.50 -15.52
N PRO A 5 21.57 -17.15 -14.90
CA PRO A 5 21.60 -16.36 -13.68
C PRO A 5 20.99 -14.97 -13.88
N GLU A 6 21.10 -14.39 -15.07
CA GLU A 6 20.44 -13.13 -15.42
C GLU A 6 18.90 -13.19 -15.35
N ASN A 7 18.31 -14.33 -15.70
CA ASN A 7 16.86 -14.53 -15.58
C ASN A 7 16.46 -14.75 -14.11
N ALA A 8 17.32 -15.41 -13.33
CA ALA A 8 17.08 -15.59 -11.89
C ALA A 8 17.08 -14.25 -11.13
N VAL A 9 17.98 -13.31 -11.48
CA VAL A 9 17.98 -11.95 -10.89
C VAL A 9 16.67 -11.23 -11.19
N ALA A 10 16.14 -11.32 -12.41
CA ALA A 10 14.85 -10.72 -12.76
C ALA A 10 13.70 -11.31 -11.94
N ASP A 11 13.63 -12.64 -11.83
CA ASP A 11 12.62 -13.34 -11.03
C ASP A 11 12.68 -12.92 -9.54
N HIS A 12 13.89 -12.82 -8.98
CA HIS A 12 14.06 -12.38 -7.58
C HIS A 12 13.61 -10.94 -7.37
N ARG A 13 13.89 -10.04 -8.31
CA ARG A 13 13.47 -8.64 -8.23
C ARG A 13 11.95 -8.49 -8.24
N GLU A 14 11.27 -9.24 -9.09
CA GLU A 14 9.81 -9.28 -9.13
C GLU A 14 9.26 -9.74 -7.77
N ALA A 15 9.77 -10.86 -7.23
CA ALA A 15 9.37 -11.35 -5.91
C ALA A 15 9.62 -10.32 -4.79
N ILE A 16 10.75 -9.61 -4.82
CA ILE A 16 11.05 -8.56 -3.83
C ILE A 16 10.07 -7.38 -3.93
N THR A 17 9.70 -6.98 -5.15
CA THR A 17 8.67 -5.95 -5.36
C THR A 17 7.32 -6.39 -4.80
N GLU A 18 6.91 -7.63 -5.07
CA GLU A 18 5.66 -8.19 -4.53
C GLU A 18 5.66 -8.24 -3.01
N LEU A 19 6.76 -8.72 -2.40
CA LEU A 19 6.89 -8.79 -0.93
C LEU A 19 6.88 -7.39 -0.30
N LYS A 20 7.53 -6.39 -0.91
CA LYS A 20 7.47 -4.99 -0.46
C LYS A 20 6.05 -4.43 -0.54
N ALA A 21 5.30 -4.75 -1.60
CA ALA A 21 3.91 -4.34 -1.73
C ALA A 21 3.01 -5.01 -0.69
N ALA A 22 3.15 -6.33 -0.48
CA ALA A 22 2.41 -7.07 0.54
C ALA A 22 2.69 -6.52 1.95
N ARG A 23 3.96 -6.23 2.26
CA ARG A 23 4.35 -5.59 3.52
C ARG A 23 3.66 -4.24 3.71
N ALA A 24 3.61 -3.42 2.66
CA ALA A 24 2.96 -2.11 2.71
C ALA A 24 1.44 -2.25 2.92
N GLU A 25 0.81 -3.25 2.31
CA GLU A 25 -0.61 -3.54 2.48
C GLU A 25 -0.94 -3.95 3.93
N VAL A 26 -0.19 -4.91 4.49
CA VAL A 26 -0.34 -5.34 5.89
C VAL A 26 -0.12 -4.16 6.85
N LEU A 27 0.85 -3.28 6.55
CA LEU A 27 1.09 -2.08 7.34
C LEU A 27 -0.04 -1.04 7.23
N ALA A 28 -0.69 -0.98 6.07
CA ALA A 28 -1.78 -0.04 5.79
C ALA A 28 -3.12 -0.50 6.38
N GLN A 29 -3.28 -1.77 6.76
CA GLN A 29 -4.50 -2.23 7.42
C GLN A 29 -4.64 -1.59 8.82
N PRO A 30 -5.85 -1.18 9.24
CA PRO A 30 -6.06 -0.69 10.61
C PRO A 30 -5.94 -1.84 11.62
N THR A 31 -5.34 -1.60 12.80
CA THR A 31 -5.12 -2.67 13.80
C THR A 31 -6.32 -2.87 14.72
N THR A 32 -7.21 -1.89 14.81
CA THR A 32 -8.41 -1.96 15.66
C THR A 32 -9.62 -1.31 14.98
N PRO A 33 -10.85 -1.68 15.37
CA PRO A 33 -12.06 -0.97 14.92
C PRO A 33 -12.01 0.53 15.24
N SER A 34 -11.44 0.91 16.39
CA SER A 34 -11.31 2.32 16.81
C SER A 34 -10.34 3.13 15.92
N GLU A 35 -9.20 2.53 15.54
CA GLU A 35 -8.27 3.17 14.59
C GLU A 35 -8.89 3.32 13.21
N ALA A 36 -9.66 2.32 12.78
CA ALA A 36 -10.32 2.35 11.49
C ALA A 36 -11.43 3.38 11.45
N GLU A 37 -12.23 3.46 12.51
CA GLU A 37 -13.23 4.49 12.73
C GLU A 37 -12.58 5.88 12.65
N THR A 38 -11.47 6.08 13.35
CA THR A 38 -10.70 7.34 13.33
C THR A 38 -10.19 7.68 11.93
N ARG A 39 -9.74 6.68 11.15
CA ARG A 39 -9.27 6.86 9.78
C ARG A 39 -10.41 7.21 8.82
N ILE A 40 -11.54 6.52 8.91
CA ILE A 40 -12.75 6.83 8.14
C ILE A 40 -13.23 8.24 8.48
N ASP A 41 -13.24 8.59 9.76
CA ASP A 41 -13.62 9.93 10.21
C ASP A 41 -12.73 11.03 9.64
N ARG A 42 -11.42 10.79 9.61
CA ARG A 42 -10.44 11.71 9.01
C ARG A 42 -10.66 11.86 7.50
N TYR A 43 -10.87 10.75 6.81
CA TYR A 43 -11.14 10.73 5.38
C TYR A 43 -12.42 11.53 5.05
N LEU A 44 -13.54 11.21 5.69
CA LEU A 44 -14.82 11.89 5.49
C LEU A 44 -14.75 13.37 5.86
N ALA A 45 -13.95 13.74 6.87
CA ALA A 45 -13.73 15.14 7.23
C ALA A 45 -12.97 15.91 6.13
N GLY A 46 -11.95 15.29 5.52
CA GLY A 46 -11.21 15.87 4.40
C GLY A 46 -12.09 16.06 3.16
N GLU A 47 -12.88 15.06 2.80
CA GLU A 47 -13.85 15.16 1.71
C GLU A 47 -14.90 16.25 1.99
N ALA A 48 -15.51 16.26 3.18
CA ALA A 48 -16.50 17.27 3.55
C ALA A 48 -15.91 18.71 3.58
N ALA A 49 -14.62 18.88 3.90
CA ALA A 49 -13.96 20.17 3.87
C ALA A 49 -13.85 20.72 2.43
N GLN A 50 -13.55 19.87 1.44
CA GLN A 50 -13.53 20.27 0.03
C GLN A 50 -14.89 20.80 -0.43
N TYR A 51 -15.99 20.21 0.06
CA TYR A 51 -17.33 20.71 -0.23
C TYR A 51 -17.55 22.10 0.40
N ARG A 52 -17.16 22.30 1.66
CA ARG A 52 -17.29 23.60 2.35
C ARG A 52 -16.56 24.73 1.63
N GLU A 53 -15.37 24.46 1.10
CA GLU A 53 -14.59 25.46 0.35
C GLU A 53 -15.26 25.84 -0.96
N ARG A 54 -16.01 24.92 -1.58
CA ARG A 54 -16.69 25.09 -2.86
C ARG A 54 -18.13 25.60 -2.74
N ALA A 55 -18.76 25.39 -1.58
CA ALA A 55 -20.15 25.73 -1.30
C ALA A 55 -20.28 27.22 -0.94
N THR A 56 -20.72 28.03 -1.91
CA THR A 56 -21.03 29.45 -1.70
C THR A 56 -22.54 29.67 -1.71
N VAL A 57 -22.99 30.73 -1.01
CA VAL A 57 -24.41 31.15 -1.01
C VAL A 57 -24.90 31.42 -2.44
N GLU A 58 -24.03 31.93 -3.32
CA GLU A 58 -24.34 32.15 -4.74
C GLU A 58 -24.54 30.83 -5.50
N ARG A 59 -23.72 29.80 -5.25
CA ARG A 59 -23.92 28.48 -5.88
C ARG A 59 -25.23 27.82 -5.48
N LEU A 60 -25.68 28.00 -4.24
CA LEU A 60 -26.98 27.47 -3.78
C LEU A 60 -28.18 28.14 -4.48
N LYS A 61 -28.02 29.36 -5.00
CA LYS A 61 -29.07 30.07 -5.75
C LYS A 61 -29.22 29.56 -7.18
N HIS A 62 -28.18 28.94 -7.75
CA HIS A 62 -28.16 28.46 -9.13
C HIS A 62 -28.38 26.94 -9.18
N ARG A 63 -29.64 26.52 -9.40
CA ARG A 63 -30.03 25.11 -9.48
C ARG A 63 -29.20 24.29 -10.47
N GLY A 64 -28.78 24.87 -11.59
CA GLY A 64 -27.90 24.21 -12.57
C GLY A 64 -26.46 23.94 -12.08
N ALA A 65 -25.96 24.70 -11.10
CA ALA A 65 -24.67 24.44 -10.47
C ALA A 65 -24.71 23.27 -9.46
N ILE A 66 -25.92 22.88 -9.02
CA ILE A 66 -26.16 21.70 -8.19
C ILE A 66 -26.16 20.43 -9.05
N ASP A 67 -26.68 20.51 -10.27
CA ASP A 67 -26.66 19.40 -11.22
C ASP A 67 -25.22 19.08 -11.72
N ASP A 68 -24.34 20.09 -11.79
CA ASP A 68 -22.90 19.95 -12.07
C ASP A 68 -22.08 19.32 -10.92
N LEU A 69 -22.66 19.16 -9.72
CA LEU A 69 -22.10 18.28 -8.67
C LEU A 69 -22.29 16.78 -9.02
N GLY A 70 -22.88 16.52 -10.19
CA GLY A 70 -23.17 15.25 -10.83
C GLY A 70 -22.52 14.01 -10.23
N THR A 71 -23.36 13.08 -9.78
CA THR A 71 -23.18 11.62 -9.65
C THR A 71 -21.93 11.04 -8.97
N LYS A 72 -20.88 11.82 -8.66
CA LYS A 72 -19.57 11.36 -8.19
C LYS A 72 -18.85 12.36 -7.26
N ASP A 73 -19.57 13.33 -6.67
CA ASP A 73 -18.94 14.25 -5.71
C ASP A 73 -18.90 13.63 -4.32
N ASN A 74 -17.85 12.85 -4.05
CA ASN A 74 -17.56 12.27 -2.74
C ASN A 74 -17.58 13.32 -1.62
N ALA A 75 -17.19 14.57 -1.93
CA ALA A 75 -17.21 15.69 -0.99
C ALA A 75 -18.64 16.06 -0.56
N PHE A 76 -19.59 16.11 -1.50
CA PHE A 76 -21.01 16.36 -1.21
C PHE A 76 -21.60 15.25 -0.31
N PHE A 77 -21.37 13.99 -0.68
CA PHE A 77 -21.90 12.86 0.08
C PHE A 77 -21.27 12.74 1.47
N ALA A 78 -19.95 12.94 1.60
CA ALA A 78 -19.27 12.97 2.88
C ALA A 78 -19.73 14.13 3.78
N PHE A 79 -20.16 15.26 3.19
CA PHE A 79 -20.68 16.40 3.94
C PHE A 79 -22.10 16.15 4.49
N TYR A 80 -23.04 15.64 3.68
CA TYR A 80 -24.44 15.48 4.08
C TYR A 80 -24.77 14.10 4.68
N PHE A 81 -24.05 13.05 4.27
CA PHE A 81 -24.35 11.65 4.61
C PHE A 81 -23.19 10.98 5.35
N ARG A 82 -22.46 11.74 6.17
CA ARG A 82 -21.32 11.26 6.94
C ARG A 82 -21.61 9.98 7.73
N GLU A 83 -22.64 9.99 8.58
CA GLU A 83 -22.94 8.87 9.48
C GLU A 83 -23.37 7.59 8.72
N PRO A 84 -24.28 7.64 7.73
CA PRO A 84 -24.59 6.47 6.91
C PRO A 84 -23.38 5.90 6.16
N ILE A 85 -22.51 6.77 5.61
CA ILE A 85 -21.31 6.32 4.88
C ILE A 85 -20.30 5.71 5.84
N LYS A 86 -20.08 6.32 7.01
CA LYS A 86 -19.23 5.78 8.07
C LYS A 86 -19.71 4.40 8.49
N ALA A 87 -21.01 4.23 8.73
CA ALA A 87 -21.59 2.94 9.10
C ALA A 87 -21.40 1.88 8.00
N ALA A 88 -21.60 2.24 6.72
CA ALA A 88 -21.39 1.34 5.60
C ALA A 88 -19.91 0.92 5.46
N LEU A 89 -18.98 1.87 5.54
CA LEU A 89 -17.54 1.61 5.49
C LEU A 89 -17.08 0.74 6.67
N MET A 90 -17.61 0.99 7.87
CA MET A 90 -17.34 0.17 9.05
C MET A 90 -17.94 -1.24 8.96
N ALA A 91 -19.03 -1.43 8.20
CA ALA A 91 -19.64 -2.74 7.97
C ALA A 91 -18.90 -3.56 6.89
N GLU A 92 -18.26 -2.90 5.93
CA GLU A 92 -17.39 -3.53 4.93
C GLU A 92 -16.02 -3.90 5.47
N MET A 93 -15.63 -3.35 6.62
CA MET A 93 -14.43 -3.78 7.30
C MET A 93 -14.56 -5.25 7.70
N ALA A 94 -13.80 -6.10 7.02
CA ALA A 94 -13.52 -7.45 7.51
C ALA A 94 -13.04 -7.36 8.97
N GLU A 95 -13.35 -8.39 9.76
CA GLU A 95 -12.77 -8.55 11.11
C GLU A 95 -11.25 -8.38 10.96
N GLY A 96 -10.75 -7.24 11.44
CA GLY A 96 -9.37 -6.83 11.21
C GLY A 96 -8.43 -7.95 11.66
N ILE A 97 -7.31 -8.12 10.95
CA ILE A 97 -6.25 -9.05 11.37
C ILE A 97 -5.96 -8.78 12.85
N ALA A 98 -6.08 -9.79 13.70
CA ALA A 98 -5.79 -9.62 15.11
C ALA A 98 -4.35 -9.12 15.26
N GLN A 99 -4.11 -8.21 16.21
CA GLN A 99 -2.83 -7.50 16.32
C GLN A 99 -1.60 -8.44 16.39
N GLY A 100 -1.78 -9.65 16.95
CA GLY A 100 -0.76 -10.71 16.96
C GLY A 100 -0.47 -11.31 15.58
N ASP A 101 -1.50 -11.47 14.74
CA ASP A 101 -1.38 -12.01 13.40
C ASP A 101 -0.69 -11.02 12.45
N ARG A 102 -0.85 -9.71 12.68
CA ARG A 102 -0.15 -8.68 11.91
C ARG A 102 1.36 -8.67 12.17
N ALA A 103 1.78 -8.76 13.43
CA ALA A 103 3.19 -8.77 13.77
C ALA A 103 3.87 -10.04 13.22
N ALA A 104 3.22 -11.20 13.37
CA ALA A 104 3.69 -12.46 12.81
C ALA A 104 3.76 -12.42 11.28
N GLU A 105 2.77 -11.82 10.61
CA GLU A 105 2.75 -11.70 9.16
C GLU A 105 3.83 -10.75 8.63
N ILE A 106 4.07 -9.63 9.32
CA ILE A 106 5.18 -8.72 8.99
C ILE A 106 6.53 -9.44 9.18
N GLU A 107 6.72 -10.17 10.28
CA GLU A 107 7.94 -10.93 10.53
C GLU A 107 8.17 -12.02 9.48
N ARG A 108 7.10 -12.71 9.07
CA ARG A 108 7.13 -13.68 7.97
C ARG A 108 7.56 -13.01 6.66
N ILE A 109 6.93 -11.90 6.29
CA ILE A 109 7.26 -11.15 5.06
C ILE A 109 8.70 -10.62 5.14
N ASP A 110 9.15 -10.10 6.28
CA ASP A 110 10.51 -9.60 6.46
C ASP A 110 11.56 -10.71 6.33
N THR A 111 11.24 -11.92 6.81
CA THR A 111 12.07 -13.13 6.63
C THR A 111 12.15 -13.54 5.16
N ASP A 112 11.01 -13.58 4.47
CA ASP A 112 10.93 -13.93 3.05
C ASP A 112 11.64 -12.88 2.18
N LEU A 113 11.51 -11.61 2.53
CA LEU A 113 12.18 -10.49 1.86
C LEU A 113 13.70 -10.62 2.00
N TYR A 114 14.20 -10.87 3.21
CA TYR A 114 15.62 -11.08 3.43
C TYR A 114 16.16 -12.29 2.65
N ALA A 115 15.42 -13.40 2.62
CA ALA A 115 15.80 -14.59 1.86
C ALA A 115 15.84 -14.31 0.34
N ALA A 116 14.85 -13.60 -0.19
CA ALA A 116 14.79 -13.22 -1.60
C ALA A 116 15.92 -12.26 -2.00
N GLU A 117 16.23 -11.27 -1.16
CA GLU A 117 17.33 -10.33 -1.41
C GLU A 117 18.70 -11.01 -1.34
N ARG A 118 18.88 -11.99 -0.43
CA ARG A 118 20.10 -12.81 -0.41
C ARG A 118 20.24 -13.68 -1.66
N ALA A 119 19.13 -14.26 -2.14
CA ALA A 119 19.11 -15.05 -3.37
C ALA A 119 19.40 -14.18 -4.61
N GLU A 120 18.89 -12.94 -4.66
CA GLU A 120 19.24 -11.95 -5.68
C GLU A 120 20.74 -11.71 -5.70
N GLU A 121 21.34 -11.39 -4.54
CA GLU A 121 22.78 -11.09 -4.48
C GLU A 121 23.63 -12.31 -4.89
N GLN A 122 23.27 -13.52 -4.46
CA GLN A 122 23.97 -14.73 -4.89
C GLN A 122 23.89 -14.89 -6.42
N ALA A 123 22.72 -14.67 -7.03
CA ALA A 123 22.56 -14.73 -8.48
C ALA A 123 23.35 -13.64 -9.22
N ILE A 124 23.47 -12.43 -8.64
CA ILE A 124 24.34 -11.35 -9.15
C ILE A 124 25.80 -11.80 -9.11
N CYS A 125 26.29 -12.27 -7.98
CA CYS A 125 27.68 -12.76 -7.83
C CYS A 125 28.00 -13.91 -8.80
N GLU A 126 27.08 -14.86 -8.98
CA GLU A 126 27.24 -15.94 -9.95
C GLU A 126 27.28 -15.46 -11.41
N ALA A 127 26.49 -14.43 -11.76
CA ALA A 127 26.52 -13.81 -13.08
C ALA A 127 27.84 -13.05 -13.30
N GLU A 128 28.30 -12.29 -12.30
CA GLU A 128 29.58 -11.56 -12.31
C GLU A 128 30.76 -12.51 -12.45
N ALA A 129 30.77 -13.65 -11.75
CA ALA A 129 31.79 -14.69 -11.89
C ALA A 129 31.84 -15.30 -13.30
N ARG A 130 30.73 -15.24 -14.06
CA ARG A 130 30.65 -15.68 -15.46
C ARG A 130 30.95 -14.55 -16.46
N GLY A 131 31.33 -13.37 -15.97
CA GLY A 131 31.69 -12.20 -16.79
C GLY A 131 30.52 -11.28 -17.16
N HIS A 132 29.34 -11.47 -16.55
CA HIS A 132 28.20 -10.56 -16.75
C HIS A 132 28.19 -9.48 -15.68
N SER A 133 28.16 -8.21 -16.09
CA SER A 133 27.95 -7.11 -15.13
C SER A 133 26.46 -6.90 -14.89
N ILE A 134 26.01 -7.05 -13.65
CA ILE A 134 24.64 -6.77 -13.23
C ILE A 134 24.66 -5.63 -12.21
N THR A 135 23.92 -4.57 -12.48
CA THR A 135 23.79 -3.44 -11.55
C THR A 135 22.94 -3.86 -10.35
N ARG A 136 23.49 -3.73 -9.13
CA ARG A 136 22.76 -3.90 -7.87
C ARG A 136 21.71 -2.80 -7.70
N ARG A 137 20.63 -3.09 -6.97
CA ARG A 137 19.59 -2.10 -6.68
C ARG A 137 20.10 -1.07 -5.67
N ALA A 138 19.65 0.18 -5.81
CA ALA A 138 20.06 1.26 -4.91
C ALA A 138 19.49 1.11 -3.48
N ASP A 139 18.40 0.35 -3.34
CA ASP A 139 17.69 0.10 -2.09
C ASP A 139 17.94 -1.32 -1.55
N ALA A 140 18.99 -2.01 -2.02
CA ALA A 140 19.36 -3.33 -1.51
C ALA A 140 19.81 -3.25 -0.03
N ASP A 141 19.40 -4.22 0.78
CA ASP A 141 19.82 -4.31 2.18
C ASP A 141 21.35 -4.53 2.26
N PRO A 142 22.12 -3.67 2.95
CA PRO A 142 23.56 -3.85 3.10
C PRO A 142 23.95 -5.21 3.69
N ARG A 143 23.08 -5.82 4.52
CA ARG A 143 23.34 -7.12 5.14
C ARG A 143 23.36 -8.24 4.11
N THR A 144 22.51 -8.20 3.08
CA THR A 144 22.47 -9.25 2.05
C THR A 144 23.69 -9.14 1.14
N VAL A 145 24.06 -7.91 0.75
CA VAL A 145 25.26 -7.62 -0.05
C VAL A 145 26.55 -8.11 0.64
N LEU A 146 26.65 -7.92 1.96
CA LEU A 146 27.83 -8.34 2.73
C LEU A 146 27.83 -9.82 3.15
N SER A 147 26.72 -10.54 2.94
CA SER A 147 26.55 -11.93 3.42
C SER A 147 26.95 -13.01 2.42
N VAL A 148 27.31 -12.64 1.19
CA VAL A 148 27.68 -13.58 0.13
C VAL A 148 29.20 -13.70 0.09
N GLU A 149 29.71 -14.82 0.59
CA GLU A 149 31.11 -15.26 0.49
C GLU A 149 31.30 -16.26 -0.66
#